data_AF-A0A7K0QXE9-F1
#
_entry.id   AF-A0A7K0QXE9-F1
#
_cell.length_a   1.000
_cell.length_b   1.000
_cell.length_c   1.000
_cell.angle_alpha   90.00
_cell.angle_beta   90.00
_cell.angle_gamma   90.00
#
_symmetry.space_group_name_H-M   'P 1'
#
loop_
_entity.id
_entity.type
_entity.pdbx_description
1 polymer ?
#
loop_
_entity_poly.entity_id
_entity_poly.type
_entity_poly.pdbx_seq_one_letter_code
_entity_poly.pdbx_strand_id
1 'polypeptide(L)'
;VTVHTFTLMHFDSDTQEATVTVRCGSGTYIRSLARDLGESVGAGAYLTQLRRTEVGSFSVSNATDPDQIAAAPAGTCCWLPASAAVGGLQQRQLTADERVVVGHGGRIAVDASWVADVALFDETGALIAIAAAEAGVAAPKIVLVPA
;
A
#
# COMPACT_ATOMS: atom_id res chain seq x y z
N VAL A 1 -13.59 4.52 9.41
CA VAL A 1 -12.35 5.32 9.48
C VAL A 1 -11.68 4.98 10.81
N THR A 2 -10.38 4.68 10.82
CA THR A 2 -9.66 4.26 12.02
C THR A 2 -8.43 5.12 12.21
N VAL A 3 -8.31 5.79 13.35
CA VAL A 3 -7.10 6.51 13.76
C VAL A 3 -6.33 5.59 14.72
N HIS A 4 -5.14 5.16 14.31
CA HIS A 4 -4.28 4.29 15.12
C HIS A 4 -3.47 5.10 16.13
N THR A 5 -2.93 6.25 15.72
CA THR A 5 -2.25 7.19 16.61
C THR A 5 -2.53 8.63 16.19
N PHE A 6 -2.59 9.52 17.18
CA PHE A 6 -2.67 10.97 16.99
C PHE A 6 -1.74 11.61 18.02
N THR A 7 -0.66 12.24 17.58
CA THR A 7 0.40 12.72 18.46
C THR A 7 0.72 14.17 18.17
N LEU A 8 0.63 15.02 19.18
CA LEU A 8 1.09 16.40 19.11
C LEU A 8 2.62 16.42 19.14
N MET A 9 3.23 16.99 18.11
CA MET A 9 4.68 17.12 17.99
C MET A 9 5.16 18.47 18.49
N HIS A 10 4.40 19.53 18.18
CA HIS A 10 4.72 20.90 18.52
C HIS A 10 3.45 21.75 18.56
N PHE A 11 3.42 22.75 19.44
CA PHE A 11 2.39 23.77 19.48
C PHE A 11 3.05 25.13 19.70
N ASP A 12 2.78 26.07 18.80
CA ASP A 12 3.21 27.46 18.88
C ASP A 12 2.04 28.32 19.37
N SER A 13 2.19 28.92 20.56
CA SER A 13 1.16 29.76 21.17
C SER A 13 1.05 31.14 20.55
N ASP A 14 2.09 31.64 19.88
CA ASP A 14 2.07 32.98 19.29
C ASP A 14 1.29 32.97 17.97
N THR A 15 1.44 31.90 17.19
CA THR A 15 0.77 31.68 15.91
C THR A 15 -0.49 30.82 16.02
N GLN A 16 -0.71 30.15 17.15
CA GLN A 16 -1.77 29.15 17.37
C GLN A 16 -1.69 27.96 16.40
N GLU A 17 -0.47 27.56 16.03
CA GLU A 17 -0.22 26.44 15.12
C GLU A 17 0.15 25.16 15.86
N ALA A 18 -0.51 24.06 15.50
CA ALA A 18 -0.21 22.72 16.02
C ALA A 18 0.34 21.83 14.90
N THR A 19 1.49 21.20 15.14
CA THR A 19 2.01 20.12 14.29
C THR A 19 1.69 18.78 14.92
N VAL A 20 1.02 17.90 14.17
CA VAL A 20 0.62 16.58 14.63
C VAL A 20 1.09 15.49 13.67
N THR A 21 1.42 14.32 14.22
CA THR A 21 1.64 13.09 13.46
C THR A 21 0.44 12.17 13.63
N VAL A 22 -0.08 11.63 12.53
CA VAL A 22 -1.27 10.77 12.53
C VAL A 22 -0.98 9.49 11.77
N ARG A 23 -1.21 8.34 12.41
CA ARG A 23 -1.27 7.03 11.73
C ARG A 23 -2.73 6.61 11.65
N CYS A 24 -3.21 6.33 10.46
CA CYS A 24 -4.62 6.02 10.24
C CYS A 24 -4.81 5.00 9.11
N GLY A 25 -5.98 4.37 9.08
CA GLY A 25 -6.39 3.51 7.97
C GLY A 25 -6.65 4.31 6.69
N SER A 26 -6.87 3.60 5.59
CA SER A 26 -7.24 4.19 4.31
C SER A 26 -8.56 4.97 4.40
N GLY A 27 -8.70 5.99 3.55
CA GLY A 27 -9.91 6.83 3.49
C GLY A 27 -10.08 7.82 4.64
N THR A 28 -9.10 7.96 5.53
CA THR A 28 -9.15 8.95 6.62
C THR A 28 -9.00 10.36 6.07
N TYR A 29 -9.95 11.24 6.41
CA TYR A 29 -9.95 12.64 5.96
C TYR A 29 -9.34 13.55 7.03
N ILE A 30 -8.03 13.80 6.92
CA ILE A 30 -7.26 14.58 7.91
C ILE A 30 -7.82 15.99 8.12
N ARG A 31 -8.44 16.60 7.10
CA ARG A 31 -9.10 17.90 7.23
C ARG A 31 -10.29 17.88 8.19
N SER A 32 -11.09 16.82 8.20
CA SER A 32 -12.19 16.67 9.16
C SER A 32 -11.62 16.47 10.55
N LEU A 33 -10.55 15.68 10.69
CA LEU A 33 -9.91 15.45 11.97
C LEU A 33 -9.36 16.76 12.60
N ALA A 34 -8.81 17.66 11.78
CA ALA A 34 -8.41 18.99 12.23
C ALA A 34 -9.60 19.83 12.70
N ARG A 35 -10.70 19.82 11.94
CA ARG A 35 -11.95 20.49 12.33
C ARG A 35 -12.49 19.97 13.65
N ASP A 36 -12.62 18.65 13.79
CA ASP A 36 -13.16 17.98 14.98
C ASP A 36 -12.30 18.28 16.21
N LEU A 37 -10.97 18.32 16.05
CA LEU A 37 -10.05 18.77 17.11
C LEU A 37 -10.34 20.22 17.51
N GLY A 38 -10.44 21.13 16.54
CA GLY A 38 -10.75 22.53 16.76
C GLY A 38 -12.09 22.77 17.47
N GLU A 39 -13.12 22.01 17.09
CA GLU A 39 -14.43 22.02 17.76
C GLU A 39 -14.31 21.52 19.20
N SER A 40 -13.55 20.44 19.44
CA SER A 40 -13.38 19.86 20.78
C SER A 40 -12.66 20.80 21.76
N VAL A 41 -11.80 21.70 21.28
CA VAL A 41 -11.09 22.70 22.09
C VAL A 41 -11.78 24.06 22.13
N GLY A 42 -12.89 24.23 21.40
CA GLY A 42 -13.70 25.45 21.41
C GLY A 42 -13.13 26.65 20.65
N ALA A 43 -12.04 26.48 19.88
CA ALA A 43 -11.40 27.54 19.11
C ALA A 43 -11.70 27.45 17.59
N GLY A 44 -12.10 26.27 17.11
CA GLY A 44 -12.06 25.94 15.69
C GLY A 44 -10.62 25.68 15.22
N ALA A 45 -10.46 24.90 14.15
CA ALA A 45 -9.16 24.64 13.54
C ALA A 45 -9.33 24.19 12.08
N TYR A 46 -8.30 24.42 11.27
CA TYR A 46 -8.23 23.97 9.90
C TYR A 46 -6.82 23.50 9.57
N LEU A 47 -6.68 22.71 8.50
CA LEU A 47 -5.40 22.17 8.07
C LEU A 47 -4.66 23.21 7.21
N THR A 48 -3.50 23.66 7.66
CA THR A 48 -2.62 24.60 6.93
C THR A 48 -1.62 23.87 6.04
N GLN A 49 -1.09 22.73 6.49
CA GLN A 49 -0.13 21.91 5.76
C GLN A 49 -0.44 20.42 5.95
N LEU A 50 -0.17 19.63 4.92
CA LEU A 50 -0.27 18.17 4.98
C LEU A 50 0.89 17.52 4.23
N ARG A 51 1.59 16.62 4.89
CA ARG A 51 2.59 15.74 4.27
C ARG A 51 2.29 14.30 4.62
N ARG A 52 2.07 13.47 3.59
CA ARG A 52 1.97 12.02 3.77
C ARG A 52 3.37 11.45 3.79
N THR A 53 3.76 10.85 4.91
CA THR A 53 5.10 10.27 5.10
C THR A 53 5.15 8.80 4.72
N GLU A 54 4.05 8.07 4.84
CA GLU A 54 3.99 6.62 4.58
C GLU A 54 2.66 6.17 3.95
N VAL A 55 2.71 5.11 3.15
CA VAL A 55 1.55 4.35 2.66
C VAL A 55 1.92 2.86 2.71
N GLY A 56 1.34 2.11 3.64
CA GLY A 56 1.73 0.70 3.84
C GLY A 56 3.22 0.59 4.14
N SER A 57 3.95 -0.17 3.34
CA SER A 57 5.41 -0.34 3.42
C SER A 57 6.22 0.76 2.70
N PHE A 58 5.56 1.69 2.01
CA PHE A 58 6.25 2.72 1.23
C PHE A 58 6.42 4.01 2.05
N SER A 59 7.67 4.41 2.28
CA SER A 59 8.04 5.65 2.95
C SER A 59 8.44 6.74 1.96
N VAL A 60 8.11 7.99 2.27
CA VAL A 60 8.54 9.19 1.54
C VAL A 60 10.05 9.37 1.54
N SER A 61 10.78 8.77 2.49
CA SER A 61 12.25 8.77 2.49
C SER A 61 12.84 8.04 1.29
N ASN A 62 12.07 7.12 0.69
CA ASN A 62 12.46 6.33 -0.47
C ASN A 62 11.78 6.83 -1.75
N ALA A 63 11.10 7.98 -1.69
CA ALA A 63 10.41 8.54 -2.84
C ALA A 63 11.39 9.29 -3.76
N THR A 64 11.21 9.12 -5.07
CA THR A 64 11.94 9.88 -6.08
C THR A 64 11.23 11.20 -6.35
N ASP A 65 12.00 12.27 -6.51
CA ASP A 65 11.48 13.58 -6.87
C ASP A 65 10.85 13.54 -8.29
N PRO A 66 9.65 14.11 -8.50
CA PRO A 66 9.02 14.14 -9.82
C PRO A 66 9.89 14.76 -10.92
N ASP A 67 10.68 15.77 -10.61
CA ASP A 67 11.55 16.44 -11.59
C ASP A 67 12.70 15.52 -12.02
N GLN A 68 13.19 14.68 -11.10
CA GLN A 68 14.20 13.65 -11.42
C GLN A 68 13.62 12.57 -12.34
N ILE A 69 12.35 12.19 -12.13
CA ILE A 69 11.65 11.24 -13.00
C ILE A 69 11.48 11.85 -14.40
N ALA A 70 11.09 13.12 -14.48
CA ALA A 70 10.88 13.81 -15.76
C ALA A 70 12.18 14.00 -16.56
N ALA A 71 13.31 14.19 -15.87
CA ALA A 71 14.62 14.36 -16.49
C ALA A 71 15.28 13.03 -16.90
N ALA A 72 14.84 11.89 -16.35
CA ALA A 72 15.44 10.59 -16.61
C ALA A 72 15.13 10.10 -18.05
N PRO A 73 16.12 9.54 -18.78
CA PRO A 73 15.84 8.86 -20.04
C PRO A 73 14.78 7.75 -19.87
N ALA A 74 13.96 7.55 -20.90
CA ALA A 74 12.91 6.54 -20.86
C ALA A 74 13.48 5.15 -20.47
N GLY A 75 12.83 4.50 -19.49
CA GLY A 75 13.24 3.17 -19.01
C GLY A 75 14.43 3.15 -18.03
N THR A 76 14.99 4.30 -17.66
CA THR A 76 16.13 4.36 -16.72
C THR A 76 15.75 4.73 -15.29
N CYS A 77 14.48 5.09 -15.05
CA CYS A 77 13.98 5.31 -13.71
C CYS A 77 14.06 4.01 -12.88
N CYS A 78 14.48 4.16 -11.63
CA CYS A 78 14.50 3.07 -10.64
C CYS A 78 13.07 2.75 -10.18
N TRP A 79 12.29 2.11 -11.06
CA TRP A 79 10.96 1.63 -10.73
C TRP A 79 11.05 0.48 -9.73
N LEU A 80 10.19 0.50 -8.71
CA LEU A 80 10.00 -0.67 -7.87
C LEU A 80 9.29 -1.77 -8.68
N PRO A 81 9.67 -3.04 -8.50
CA PRO A 81 8.94 -4.13 -9.13
C PRO A 81 7.53 -4.21 -8.55
N ALA A 82 6.56 -4.71 -9.33
CA ALA A 82 5.18 -4.89 -8.88
C ALA A 82 5.08 -5.76 -7.60
N SER A 83 6.04 -6.68 -7.41
CA SER A 83 6.17 -7.49 -6.20
C SER A 83 6.30 -6.68 -4.91
N ALA A 84 6.84 -5.46 -4.97
CA ALA A 84 6.96 -4.59 -3.80
C ALA A 84 5.60 -4.20 -3.20
N ALA A 85 4.53 -4.19 -4.02
CA ALA A 85 3.18 -3.84 -3.58
C ALA A 85 2.43 -4.98 -2.87
N VAL A 86 2.92 -6.22 -2.98
CA VAL A 86 2.25 -7.41 -2.43
C VAL A 86 2.99 -8.03 -1.25
N GLY A 87 4.00 -7.34 -0.70
CA GLY A 87 4.81 -7.85 0.42
C GLY A 87 4.02 -8.19 1.68
N GLY A 88 2.83 -7.61 1.87
CA GLY A 88 1.93 -7.91 2.99
C GLY A 88 0.96 -9.09 2.75
N LEU A 89 0.94 -9.68 1.55
CA LEU A 89 0.10 -10.84 1.24
C LEU A 89 0.83 -12.13 1.60
N GLN A 90 0.06 -13.21 1.78
CA GLN A 90 0.64 -14.55 1.75
C GLN A 90 1.27 -14.78 0.37
N GLN A 91 2.39 -15.51 0.33
CA GLN A 91 3.15 -15.72 -0.89
C GLN A 91 3.29 -17.21 -1.17
N ARG A 92 3.22 -17.55 -2.45
CA ARG A 92 3.42 -18.92 -2.91
C ARG A 92 4.27 -18.97 -4.16
N GLN A 93 5.24 -19.89 -4.16
CA GLN A 93 5.98 -20.26 -5.35
C GLN A 93 5.21 -21.30 -6.17
N LEU A 94 5.11 -21.05 -7.47
CA LEU A 94 4.49 -21.93 -8.46
C LEU A 94 5.54 -22.88 -9.04
N THR A 95 5.10 -24.09 -9.37
CA THR A 95 5.85 -24.96 -10.28
C THR A 95 5.73 -24.46 -11.73
N ALA A 96 6.57 -24.98 -12.64
CA ALA A 96 6.49 -24.65 -14.06
C ALA A 96 5.11 -24.97 -14.67
N ASP A 97 4.49 -26.08 -14.28
CA ASP A 97 3.16 -26.48 -14.76
C ASP A 97 2.07 -25.54 -14.22
N GLU A 98 2.13 -25.22 -12.93
CA GLU A 98 1.18 -24.29 -12.30
C GLU A 98 1.31 -22.88 -12.86
N ARG A 99 2.53 -22.46 -13.19
CA ARG A 99 2.79 -21.17 -13.83
C ARG A 99 2.06 -21.03 -15.16
N VAL A 100 2.04 -22.08 -15.99
CA VAL A 100 1.31 -22.09 -17.26
C VAL A 100 -0.20 -22.03 -17.02
N VAL A 101 -0.71 -22.81 -16.05
CA VAL A 101 -2.13 -22.81 -15.68
C VAL A 101 -2.58 -21.43 -15.21
N VAL A 102 -1.88 -20.83 -14.25
CA VAL A 102 -2.18 -19.50 -13.70
C VAL A 102 -2.03 -18.41 -14.75
N GLY A 103 -1.05 -18.53 -15.66
CA GLY A 103 -0.84 -17.58 -16.76
C GLY A 103 -2.03 -17.47 -17.71
N HIS A 104 -2.84 -18.54 -17.82
CA HIS A 104 -4.11 -18.56 -18.56
C HIS A 104 -5.33 -18.24 -17.67
N GLY A 105 -5.13 -17.82 -16.42
CA GLY A 105 -6.21 -17.57 -15.45
C GLY A 105 -6.76 -18.83 -14.78
N GLY A 106 -6.08 -19.96 -14.92
CA GLY A 106 -6.45 -21.22 -14.30
C GLY A 106 -6.24 -21.25 -12.77
N ARG A 107 -6.98 -22.13 -12.10
CA ARG A 107 -6.96 -22.28 -10.63
C ARG A 107 -5.93 -23.32 -10.20
N ILE A 108 -5.41 -23.16 -8.99
CA ILE A 108 -4.43 -24.08 -8.39
C ILE A 108 -4.82 -24.47 -6.96
N ALA A 109 -4.42 -25.66 -6.53
CA ALA A 109 -4.65 -26.10 -5.15
C ALA A 109 -3.70 -25.36 -4.19
N VAL A 110 -4.21 -24.91 -3.05
CA VAL A 110 -3.43 -24.27 -1.96
C VAL A 110 -3.83 -24.86 -0.62
N ASP A 111 -3.15 -24.47 0.45
CA ASP A 111 -3.53 -24.86 1.81
C ASP A 111 -4.97 -24.40 2.12
N ALA A 112 -5.78 -25.28 2.68
CA ALA A 112 -7.19 -25.00 2.98
C ALA A 112 -7.38 -23.95 4.08
N SER A 113 -6.34 -23.67 4.89
CA SER A 113 -6.34 -22.60 5.89
C SER A 113 -6.20 -21.20 5.29
N TRP A 114 -5.81 -21.09 4.01
CA TRP A 114 -5.66 -19.81 3.34
C TRP A 114 -7.03 -19.29 2.91
N VAL A 115 -7.42 -18.15 3.48
CA VAL A 115 -8.75 -17.52 3.32
C VAL A 115 -8.66 -16.06 2.89
N ALA A 116 -7.54 -15.68 2.27
CA ALA A 116 -7.23 -14.31 1.87
C ALA A 116 -6.52 -14.27 0.52
N ASP A 117 -6.22 -13.07 0.04
CA ASP A 117 -5.47 -12.89 -1.20
C ASP A 117 -4.02 -13.37 -1.06
N VAL A 118 -3.56 -14.08 -2.07
CA VAL A 118 -2.21 -14.66 -2.17
C VAL A 118 -1.50 -14.13 -3.42
N ALA A 119 -0.24 -13.77 -3.26
CA ALA A 119 0.68 -13.43 -4.34
C ALA A 119 1.38 -14.70 -4.86
N LEU A 120 1.29 -14.94 -6.17
CA LEU A 120 1.84 -16.11 -6.83
C LEU A 120 3.10 -15.73 -7.60
N PHE A 121 4.22 -16.38 -7.29
CA PHE A 121 5.53 -16.13 -7.87
C PHE A 121 6.01 -17.34 -8.66
N ASP A 122 6.85 -17.13 -9.66
CA ASP A 122 7.55 -18.23 -10.33
C ASP A 122 8.92 -18.52 -9.69
N GLU A 123 9.58 -19.57 -10.18
CA GLU A 123 10.91 -19.99 -9.73
C GLU A 123 12.01 -18.91 -9.87
N THR A 124 11.80 -17.91 -10.73
CA THR A 124 12.73 -16.77 -10.89
C THR A 124 12.48 -15.65 -9.89
N GLY A 125 11.37 -15.74 -9.14
CA GLY A 125 10.89 -14.70 -8.22
C GLY A 125 10.03 -13.63 -8.88
N ALA A 126 9.60 -13.82 -10.12
CA ALA A 126 8.70 -12.88 -10.79
C ALA A 126 7.27 -13.04 -10.26
N LEU A 127 6.59 -11.92 -9.99
CA LEU A 127 5.19 -11.93 -9.57
C LEU A 127 4.30 -12.20 -10.80
N ILE A 128 3.59 -13.33 -10.77
CA ILE A 128 2.78 -13.81 -11.89
C ILE A 128 1.34 -13.34 -11.79
N ALA A 129 0.74 -13.49 -10.60
CA ALA A 129 -0.66 -13.22 -10.38
C ALA A 129 -0.95 -12.93 -8.91
N ILE A 130 -2.09 -12.30 -8.65
CA ILE A 130 -2.72 -12.25 -7.33
C ILE A 130 -4.00 -13.07 -7.44
N ALA A 131 -4.20 -14.00 -6.51
CA ALA A 131 -5.34 -14.90 -6.48
C ALA A 131 -6.08 -14.80 -5.14
N ALA A 132 -7.38 -15.06 -5.13
CA ALA A 132 -8.12 -15.30 -3.90
C ALA A 132 -7.97 -16.76 -3.52
N ALA A 133 -7.47 -17.04 -2.31
CA ALA A 133 -7.44 -18.38 -1.74
C ALA A 133 -8.69 -18.61 -0.88
N GLU A 134 -9.43 -19.67 -1.19
CA GLU A 134 -10.58 -20.12 -0.41
C GLU A 134 -10.78 -21.62 -0.60
N ALA A 135 -11.12 -22.33 0.49
CA ALA A 135 -11.45 -23.76 0.46
C ALA A 135 -10.40 -24.65 -0.24
N GLY A 136 -9.11 -24.33 -0.07
CA GLY A 136 -8.00 -25.08 -0.65
C GLY A 136 -7.74 -24.82 -2.14
N VAL A 137 -8.35 -23.78 -2.71
CA VAL A 137 -8.16 -23.39 -4.11
C VAL A 137 -7.82 -21.90 -4.19
N ALA A 138 -6.81 -21.56 -5.00
CA ALA A 138 -6.51 -20.19 -5.36
C ALA A 138 -6.99 -19.91 -6.79
N ALA A 139 -7.89 -18.93 -6.91
CA ALA A 139 -8.43 -18.46 -8.19
C ALA A 139 -7.83 -17.08 -8.55
N PRO A 140 -7.14 -16.94 -9.69
CA PRO A 140 -6.55 -15.66 -10.10
C PRO A 140 -7.59 -14.54 -10.20
N LYS A 141 -7.31 -13.40 -9.57
CA LYS A 141 -8.05 -12.13 -9.70
C LYS A 141 -7.42 -11.24 -10.75
N ILE A 142 -6.10 -11.22 -10.79
CA ILE A 142 -5.29 -10.48 -11.76
C ILE A 142 -4.07 -11.32 -12.14
N VAL A 143 -3.82 -11.43 -13.46
CA VAL A 143 -2.62 -12.04 -14.02
C VAL A 143 -1.78 -10.92 -14.60
N LEU A 144 -0.55 -10.79 -14.11
CA LEU A 144 0.40 -9.74 -14.49
C LEU A 144 1.32 -10.20 -15.62
N VAL A 145 1.65 -11.50 -15.64
CA VAL A 145 2.47 -12.12 -16.68
C VAL A 145 1.65 -13.25 -17.31
N PRO A 146 0.95 -13.00 -18.43
CA PRO A 146 0.23 -14.05 -19.15
C PRO A 146 1.19 -15.13 -19.67
N ALA A 147 0.63 -16.29 -20.01
CA ALA A 147 1.38 -17.39 -20.63
C ALA A 147 1.66 -17.14 -22.12
#